data_AF-A0AA43J9H2-F1
#
_entry.id   AF-A0AA43J9H2-F1
#
_cell.length_a   1.000
_cell.length_b   1.000
_cell.length_c   1.000
_cell.angle_alpha   90.00
_cell.angle_beta   90.00
_cell.angle_gamma   90.00
#
_symmetry.space_group_name_H-M   'P 1'
#
loop_
_entity.id
_entity.type
_entity.pdbx_description
1 polymer ?
#
loop_
_entity_poly.entity_id
_entity_poly.type
_entity_poly.pdbx_seq_one_letter_code
_entity_poly.pdbx_strand_id
1 'polypeptide(L)'
;MTNTLMVPVHLDALFLAQSEAAAEPTADFRGLPYYDSREGRDVNSDTPWIGDSIVTPPFENSNMTLQAGVHLHWSLPDGLCRGKVAEGEIEMPAVPNRWLIRRRVHGKKAECFIVESDYLWPPTDLAPAVNILYECSGQEGRPFRFLGRKITWDEWRNQNAEHEYLEKLTAIGHGEPTFAAFYPNCMTVFGFHDPDLPKDWRTAQYDLIGWYGGNTSSHELVWDSDDEVPGSMIEPLRRWRVESNDEPKQLLCYASIKLTKDDSPSAGATPGEFKVALGNTVTEALTALLANEVAEEFKNPDLAETIEEQLEALHIEGQLASESQDLGLRLRRYRHQKSFAPVPGSERWTVHASNPEASRLPEDVLVALRELNETQARHGRRQHELEQARRQLYGDWCNYMRCVYRPPDGGRGEFLDIDEVVAYIKTRSLDKVERLKGIVEVTERQLGEAESTLEDKLNELNRAEETKPASDPATREHPTQYMPRRVPGARYWEPTDPVVLITGGNVRVSERHGRDGRHSADGVLLCETLEISGSEPDAEIRKKETRDAILKWVEAHWGKNPPATDGRSNSCIGF
;
A
#
# COMPACT_ATOMS: atom_id res chain seq x y z
N MET A 1 -3.59 -38.01 4.96
CA MET A 1 -2.65 -37.00 5.46
C MET A 1 -2.64 -35.89 4.44
N THR A 2 -2.59 -34.64 4.89
CA THR A 2 -2.64 -33.46 4.04
C THR A 2 -1.28 -32.79 4.11
N ASN A 3 -0.69 -32.51 2.95
CA ASN A 3 0.57 -31.81 2.90
C ASN A 3 0.34 -30.32 3.24
N THR A 4 1.00 -29.83 4.29
CA THR A 4 0.86 -28.47 4.79
C THR A 4 2.12 -27.69 4.53
N LEU A 5 1.98 -26.52 3.90
CA LEU A 5 3.08 -25.58 3.70
C LEU A 5 3.36 -24.82 5.00
N MET A 6 4.58 -24.95 5.51
CA MET A 6 5.06 -24.23 6.69
C MET A 6 5.81 -22.97 6.23
N VAL A 7 5.20 -21.81 6.46
CA VAL A 7 5.73 -20.50 6.04
C VAL A 7 6.28 -19.74 7.25
N PRO A 8 7.58 -19.46 7.32
CA PRO A 8 8.13 -18.66 8.41
C PRO A 8 7.68 -17.20 8.31
N VAL A 9 7.40 -16.55 9.45
CA VAL A 9 7.03 -15.13 9.53
C VAL A 9 7.93 -14.36 10.49
N HIS A 10 8.08 -13.04 10.29
CA HIS A 10 8.79 -12.20 11.26
C HIS A 10 7.93 -12.01 12.51
N LEU A 11 8.51 -12.17 13.70
CA LEU A 11 7.83 -11.93 14.98
C LEU A 11 8.65 -10.96 15.81
N ASP A 12 8.07 -9.80 16.08
CA ASP A 12 8.62 -8.77 16.94
C ASP A 12 7.98 -8.80 18.32
N ALA A 13 8.75 -8.35 19.30
CA ALA A 13 8.33 -8.29 20.69
C ALA A 13 8.86 -7.04 21.38
N LEU A 14 7.94 -6.24 21.92
CA LEU A 14 8.22 -5.06 22.71
C LEU A 14 7.81 -5.33 24.15
N PHE A 15 8.75 -5.22 25.09
CA PHE A 15 8.46 -5.31 26.52
C PHE A 15 8.40 -3.92 27.14
N LEU A 16 7.27 -3.59 27.75
CA LEU A 16 7.04 -2.34 28.47
C LEU A 16 6.95 -2.64 29.97
N ALA A 17 7.88 -2.08 30.75
CA ALA A 17 7.88 -2.22 32.21
C ALA A 17 6.73 -1.44 32.86
N GLN A 18 6.31 -0.35 32.24
CA GLN A 18 5.19 0.51 32.62
C GLN A 18 4.44 0.92 31.35
N SER A 19 3.21 1.41 31.49
CA SER A 19 2.46 1.91 30.34
C SER A 19 3.14 3.16 29.76
N GLU A 20 3.25 3.22 28.44
CA GLU A 20 3.97 4.29 27.72
C GLU A 20 3.10 4.87 26.59
N ALA A 21 3.30 6.16 26.31
CA ALA A 21 2.64 6.82 25.19
C ALA A 21 3.17 6.25 23.86
N ALA A 22 2.29 6.06 22.91
CA ALA A 22 2.60 5.50 21.60
C ALA A 22 1.82 6.22 20.51
N ALA A 23 2.26 6.01 19.27
CA ALA A 23 1.50 6.43 18.12
C ALA A 23 0.13 5.76 18.10
N GLU A 24 -0.91 6.55 17.82
CA GLU A 24 -2.27 6.04 17.68
C GLU A 24 -2.53 5.46 16.29
N PRO A 25 -3.62 4.69 16.09
CA PRO A 25 -3.99 4.18 14.77
C PRO A 25 -4.12 5.31 13.74
N THR A 26 -3.99 4.99 12.45
CA THR A 26 -4.10 5.99 11.38
C THR A 26 -5.50 6.58 11.24
N ALA A 27 -6.53 5.88 11.71
CA ALA A 27 -7.90 6.36 11.77
C ALA A 27 -8.65 5.83 12.98
N ASP A 28 -9.60 6.62 13.49
CA ASP A 28 -10.55 6.22 14.53
C ASP A 28 -12.00 6.40 14.07
N PHE A 29 -12.61 5.32 13.62
CA PHE A 29 -13.98 5.31 13.07
C PHE A 29 -15.06 5.58 14.13
N ARG A 30 -14.71 5.56 15.42
CA ARG A 30 -15.62 5.96 16.51
C ARG A 30 -16.00 7.44 16.42
N GLY A 31 -15.19 8.26 15.75
CA GLY A 31 -15.46 9.68 15.51
C GLY A 31 -16.52 9.94 14.43
N LEU A 32 -16.92 8.94 13.64
CA LEU A 32 -17.92 9.15 12.58
C LEU A 32 -19.30 9.49 13.16
N PRO A 33 -20.07 10.37 12.51
CA PRO A 33 -21.44 10.67 12.91
C PRO A 33 -22.39 9.53 12.54
N TYR A 34 -23.32 9.19 13.42
CA TYR A 34 -24.40 8.26 13.09
C TYR A 34 -25.61 8.44 13.99
N TYR A 35 -26.76 7.93 13.54
CA TYR A 35 -27.97 7.86 14.35
C TYR A 35 -28.01 6.51 15.07
N ASP A 36 -27.89 6.52 16.40
CA ASP A 36 -28.05 5.32 17.22
C ASP A 36 -29.54 5.06 17.44
N SER A 37 -30.10 4.11 16.69
CA SER A 37 -31.53 3.81 16.78
C SER A 37 -31.95 3.12 18.07
N ARG A 38 -31.03 2.46 18.79
CA ARG A 38 -31.33 1.82 20.08
C ARG A 38 -31.57 2.86 21.15
N GLU A 39 -30.75 3.90 21.14
CA GLU A 39 -30.83 5.00 22.10
C GLU A 39 -31.67 6.18 21.60
N GLY A 40 -31.99 6.20 20.30
CA GLY A 40 -32.80 7.25 19.67
C GLY A 40 -32.11 8.60 19.65
N ARG A 41 -30.78 8.63 19.44
CA ARG A 41 -29.98 9.87 19.45
C ARG A 41 -28.94 9.91 18.34
N ASP A 42 -28.59 11.12 17.92
CA ASP A 42 -27.42 11.35 17.06
C ASP A 42 -26.13 11.29 17.90
N VAL A 43 -25.12 10.64 17.35
CA VAL A 43 -23.76 10.54 17.90
C VAL A 43 -22.82 11.29 16.97
N ASN A 44 -21.90 12.09 17.55
CA ASN A 44 -20.94 12.96 16.84
C ASN A 44 -21.59 13.86 15.77
N SER A 45 -22.78 14.40 16.03
CA SER A 45 -23.55 15.20 15.06
C SER A 45 -22.88 16.51 14.62
N ASP A 46 -21.77 16.88 15.25
CA ASP A 46 -20.90 18.01 14.94
C ASP A 46 -19.63 17.60 14.16
N THR A 47 -19.45 16.32 13.87
CA THR A 47 -18.30 15.79 13.13
C THR A 47 -18.70 15.47 11.69
N PRO A 48 -18.08 16.07 10.67
CA PRO A 48 -18.44 15.80 9.28
C PRO A 48 -18.14 14.36 8.86
N TRP A 49 -19.03 13.73 8.10
CA TRP A 49 -18.77 12.42 7.49
C TRP A 49 -17.83 12.53 6.28
N ILE A 50 -16.53 12.74 6.55
CA ILE A 50 -15.42 12.75 5.59
C ILE A 50 -14.22 12.04 6.23
N GLY A 51 -13.34 11.44 5.42
CA GLY A 51 -12.17 10.72 5.95
C GLY A 51 -11.26 11.59 6.81
N ASP A 52 -11.11 12.88 6.46
CA ASP A 52 -10.34 13.88 7.20
C ASP A 52 -10.78 14.04 8.68
N SER A 53 -12.04 13.74 9.00
CA SER A 53 -12.57 13.86 10.37
C SER A 53 -12.11 12.75 11.31
N ILE A 54 -11.62 11.62 10.77
CA ILE A 54 -11.27 10.43 11.54
C ILE A 54 -9.82 10.03 11.42
N VAL A 55 -9.10 10.59 10.44
CA VAL A 55 -7.67 10.33 10.25
C VAL A 55 -6.88 11.08 11.31
N THR A 56 -5.91 10.39 11.90
CA THR A 56 -5.00 11.00 12.87
C THR A 56 -4.14 12.07 12.19
N PRO A 57 -4.14 13.32 12.69
CA PRO A 57 -3.34 14.38 12.11
C PRO A 57 -1.84 14.05 12.17
N PRO A 58 -1.09 14.24 11.07
CA PRO A 58 0.36 14.07 11.09
C PRO A 58 1.01 14.91 12.20
N PHE A 59 1.98 14.33 12.91
CA PHE A 59 2.74 14.97 14.00
C PHE A 59 1.95 15.29 15.28
N GLU A 60 0.68 14.88 15.39
CA GLU A 60 -0.14 15.00 16.61
C GLU A 60 -0.47 13.63 17.24
N ASN A 61 0.28 12.60 16.85
CA ASN A 61 -0.01 11.18 17.07
C ASN A 61 0.52 10.62 18.40
N SER A 62 0.17 11.20 19.55
CA SER A 62 0.63 10.67 20.86
C SER A 62 -0.48 10.49 21.90
N ASN A 63 -1.72 10.33 21.43
CA ASN A 63 -2.90 10.20 22.29
C ASN A 63 -3.17 8.76 22.75
N MET A 64 -2.46 7.76 22.22
CA MET A 64 -2.60 6.36 22.61
C MET A 64 -1.59 5.99 23.70
N THR A 65 -2.02 5.13 24.63
CA THR A 65 -1.14 4.54 25.66
C THR A 65 -1.09 3.03 25.51
N LEU A 66 0.11 2.48 25.27
CA LEU A 66 0.36 1.05 25.35
C LEU A 66 0.49 0.65 26.82
N GLN A 67 -0.18 -0.44 27.19
CA GLN A 67 -0.17 -0.93 28.56
C GLN A 67 1.13 -1.68 28.88
N ALA A 68 1.55 -1.68 30.14
CA ALA A 68 2.67 -2.52 30.58
C ALA A 68 2.47 -4.01 30.19
N GLY A 69 3.54 -4.71 29.87
CA GLY A 69 3.52 -6.10 29.43
C GLY A 69 4.37 -6.37 28.19
N VAL A 70 4.18 -7.53 27.56
CA VAL A 70 4.80 -7.86 26.27
C VAL A 70 3.80 -7.66 25.15
N HIS A 71 4.15 -6.84 24.17
CA HIS A 71 3.43 -6.68 22.92
C HIS A 71 4.15 -7.46 21.83
N LEU A 72 3.45 -8.39 21.19
CA LEU A 72 3.91 -9.12 20.02
C LEU A 72 3.25 -8.53 18.78
N HIS A 73 4.01 -8.45 17.69
CA HIS A 73 3.53 -8.10 16.36
C HIS A 73 4.24 -8.99 15.34
N TRP A 74 3.49 -9.63 14.45
CA TRP A 74 4.08 -10.44 13.40
C TRP A 74 3.78 -9.90 12.01
N SER A 75 4.70 -10.14 11.08
CA SER A 75 4.50 -9.82 9.67
C SER A 75 3.67 -10.89 8.99
N LEU A 76 2.93 -10.48 7.96
CA LEU A 76 2.35 -11.40 7.01
C LEU A 76 3.38 -11.73 5.92
N PRO A 77 3.42 -12.97 5.41
CA PRO A 77 4.25 -13.32 4.27
C PRO A 77 4.02 -12.38 3.08
N ASP A 78 5.09 -12.06 2.35
CA ASP A 78 5.09 -11.16 1.19
C ASP A 78 4.11 -11.63 0.10
N GLY A 79 3.98 -12.95 -0.10
CA GLY A 79 3.03 -13.54 -1.04
C GLY A 79 1.57 -13.19 -0.74
N LEU A 80 1.24 -12.92 0.52
CA LEU A 80 -0.10 -12.52 0.96
C LEU A 80 -0.30 -10.99 1.03
N CYS A 81 0.74 -10.22 0.75
CA CYS A 81 0.71 -8.75 0.78
C CYS A 81 0.64 -8.14 -0.64
N ARG A 82 0.36 -8.95 -1.66
CA ARG A 82 0.31 -8.54 -3.07
C ARG A 82 -1.10 -8.65 -3.62
N GLY A 83 -1.67 -7.52 -4.02
CA GLY A 83 -2.94 -7.47 -4.73
C GLY A 83 -2.78 -7.67 -6.23
N LYS A 84 -3.82 -8.19 -6.87
CA LYS A 84 -3.96 -8.21 -8.34
C LYS A 84 -4.87 -7.06 -8.75
N VAL A 85 -4.52 -6.36 -9.82
CA VAL A 85 -5.41 -5.34 -10.39
C VAL A 85 -6.37 -6.02 -11.35
N ALA A 86 -7.66 -6.03 -11.01
CA ALA A 86 -8.74 -6.55 -11.84
C ALA A 86 -9.79 -5.44 -12.02
N GLU A 87 -10.16 -5.14 -13.25
CA GLU A 87 -11.17 -4.11 -13.59
C GLU A 87 -10.91 -2.70 -12.98
N GLY A 88 -9.65 -2.39 -12.64
CA GLY A 88 -9.26 -1.12 -12.02
C GLY A 88 -9.34 -1.12 -10.49
N GLU A 89 -9.74 -2.22 -9.87
CA GLU A 89 -9.71 -2.44 -8.42
C GLU A 89 -8.54 -3.33 -8.02
N ILE A 90 -8.01 -3.12 -6.81
CA ILE A 90 -6.95 -3.95 -6.24
C ILE A 90 -7.63 -5.06 -5.43
N GLU A 91 -7.62 -6.27 -5.95
CA GLU A 91 -8.08 -7.44 -5.22
C GLU A 91 -6.94 -8.00 -4.37
N MET A 92 -7.08 -7.92 -3.05
CA MET A 92 -6.13 -8.48 -2.10
C MET A 92 -6.50 -9.92 -1.72
N PRO A 93 -5.51 -10.80 -1.51
CA PRO A 93 -5.75 -12.16 -1.01
C PRO A 93 -6.23 -12.16 0.44
N ALA A 94 -6.96 -13.22 0.80
CA ALA A 94 -7.30 -13.49 2.20
C ALA A 94 -6.06 -13.93 2.97
N VAL A 95 -5.95 -13.50 4.24
CA VAL A 95 -4.80 -13.80 5.11
C VAL A 95 -5.20 -14.71 6.28
N PRO A 96 -4.25 -15.42 6.93
CA PRO A 96 -4.55 -16.24 8.11
C PRO A 96 -5.26 -15.43 9.21
N ASN A 97 -6.33 -16.01 9.74
CA ASN A 97 -7.27 -15.38 10.68
C ASN A 97 -7.28 -16.05 12.06
N ARG A 98 -6.54 -17.13 12.27
CA ARG A 98 -6.38 -17.80 13.57
C ARG A 98 -4.90 -17.90 13.92
N TRP A 99 -4.54 -17.51 15.14
CA TRP A 99 -3.17 -17.57 15.62
C TRP A 99 -3.09 -18.18 17.01
N LEU A 100 -2.30 -19.24 17.15
CA LEU A 100 -1.93 -19.85 18.43
C LEU A 100 -0.64 -19.22 18.91
N ILE A 101 -0.67 -18.69 20.13
CA ILE A 101 0.50 -18.15 20.82
C ILE A 101 0.76 -19.00 22.03
N ARG A 102 1.93 -19.64 22.08
CA ARG A 102 2.39 -20.39 23.25
C ARG A 102 3.44 -19.59 24.00
N ARG A 103 3.13 -19.25 25.25
CA ARG A 103 4.06 -18.63 26.20
C ARG A 103 4.75 -19.69 27.06
N ARG A 104 6.08 -19.62 27.13
CA ARG A 104 6.93 -20.45 28.00
C ARG A 104 7.82 -19.55 28.84
N VAL A 105 7.64 -19.60 30.16
CA VAL A 105 8.53 -18.92 31.12
C VAL A 105 9.29 -20.00 31.88
N HIS A 106 10.60 -19.79 32.08
CA HIS A 106 11.43 -20.75 32.81
C HIS A 106 10.84 -21.07 34.19
N GLY A 107 10.68 -22.36 34.50
CA GLY A 107 10.12 -22.82 35.78
C GLY A 107 8.59 -22.72 35.91
N LYS A 108 7.87 -22.27 34.88
CA LYS A 108 6.39 -22.23 34.87
C LYS A 108 5.79 -23.13 33.80
N LYS A 109 4.52 -23.48 33.98
CA LYS A 109 3.74 -24.22 32.98
C LYS A 109 3.56 -23.35 31.74
N ALA A 110 3.64 -23.96 30.57
CA ALA A 110 3.34 -23.28 29.31
C ALA A 110 1.85 -22.93 29.23
N GLU A 111 1.57 -21.74 28.71
CA GLU A 111 0.21 -21.26 28.48
C GLU A 111 0.00 -21.00 27.01
N CYS A 112 -1.23 -21.22 26.54
CA CYS A 112 -1.60 -21.06 25.15
C CYS A 112 -2.78 -20.11 25.03
N PHE A 113 -2.70 -19.22 24.05
CA PHE A 113 -3.70 -18.24 23.70
C PHE A 113 -4.06 -18.38 22.23
N ILE A 114 -5.30 -18.02 21.89
CA ILE A 114 -5.78 -17.94 20.53
C ILE A 114 -6.12 -16.48 20.23
N VAL A 115 -5.62 -15.98 19.11
CA VAL A 115 -6.06 -14.72 18.50
C VAL A 115 -6.96 -15.08 17.32
N GLU A 116 -8.18 -14.57 17.34
CA GLU A 116 -9.13 -14.66 16.22
C GLU A 116 -9.16 -13.29 15.56
N SER A 117 -8.43 -13.14 14.46
CA SER A 117 -8.14 -11.86 13.81
C SER A 117 -9.35 -11.26 13.08
N ASP A 118 -10.27 -12.11 12.64
CA ASP A 118 -11.50 -11.77 11.92
C ASP A 118 -12.73 -11.69 12.83
N TYR A 119 -12.58 -11.88 14.15
CA TYR A 119 -13.72 -11.84 15.07
C TYR A 119 -14.35 -10.44 15.09
N LEU A 120 -15.65 -10.38 14.82
CA LEU A 120 -16.42 -9.14 14.91
C LEU A 120 -17.10 -9.06 16.28
N TRP A 121 -16.74 -8.04 17.04
CA TRP A 121 -17.44 -7.75 18.28
C TRP A 121 -18.88 -7.33 17.98
N PRO A 122 -19.84 -7.71 18.85
CA PRO A 122 -21.19 -7.16 18.77
C PRO A 122 -21.16 -5.63 18.80
N PRO A 123 -22.21 -4.97 18.27
CA PRO A 123 -22.36 -3.52 18.40
C PRO A 123 -22.15 -3.02 19.83
N THR A 124 -21.05 -2.31 20.04
CA THR A 124 -20.62 -1.72 21.32
C THR A 124 -19.83 -0.45 21.07
N ASP A 125 -19.86 0.49 22.01
CA ASP A 125 -19.11 1.76 21.93
C ASP A 125 -17.63 1.55 22.31
N LEU A 126 -17.37 0.47 23.06
CA LEU A 126 -16.05 0.14 23.56
C LEU A 126 -15.85 -1.37 23.50
N ALA A 127 -14.73 -1.77 22.90
CA ALA A 127 -14.17 -3.10 23.01
C ALA A 127 -12.64 -2.98 23.13
N PRO A 128 -11.96 -3.96 23.72
CA PRO A 128 -10.49 -3.98 23.81
C PRO A 128 -9.89 -4.45 22.47
N ALA A 129 -10.24 -3.79 21.37
CA ALA A 129 -9.90 -4.17 20.01
C ALA A 129 -9.77 -2.95 19.09
N VAL A 130 -9.13 -3.13 17.93
CA VAL A 130 -9.08 -2.09 16.89
C VAL A 130 -10.47 -1.92 16.28
N ASN A 131 -10.81 -0.70 15.85
CA ASN A 131 -12.07 -0.45 15.17
C ASN A 131 -11.87 -0.33 13.65
N ILE A 132 -12.87 -0.77 12.90
CA ILE A 132 -12.89 -0.74 11.44
C ILE A 132 -14.20 -0.14 10.97
N LEU A 133 -14.18 0.50 9.80
CA LEU A 133 -15.41 0.80 9.07
C LEU A 133 -16.12 -0.52 8.74
N TYR A 134 -17.36 -0.65 9.17
CA TYR A 134 -18.16 -1.84 8.89
C TYR A 134 -19.63 -1.44 8.84
N GLU A 135 -20.24 -1.65 7.68
CA GLU A 135 -21.66 -1.39 7.51
C GLU A 135 -22.46 -2.48 8.24
N CYS A 136 -23.02 -2.08 9.38
CA CYS A 136 -23.79 -2.99 10.20
C CYS A 136 -25.14 -3.20 9.53
N SER A 137 -25.32 -4.33 8.82
CA SER A 137 -26.60 -4.69 8.23
C SER A 137 -27.67 -4.82 9.32
N GLY A 138 -28.43 -3.76 9.58
CA GLY A 138 -29.38 -3.71 10.69
C GLY A 138 -29.84 -2.31 11.08
N GLN A 139 -30.70 -2.25 12.11
CA GLN A 139 -31.40 -1.04 12.55
C GLN A 139 -30.50 0.01 13.21
N GLU A 140 -29.25 -0.29 13.60
CA GLU A 140 -28.46 0.54 14.52
C GLU A 140 -27.75 1.74 13.91
N GLY A 141 -27.62 1.82 12.58
CA GLY A 141 -26.98 2.96 11.90
C GLY A 141 -25.48 3.13 12.17
N ARG A 142 -24.89 2.33 13.07
CA ARG A 142 -23.49 2.43 13.48
C ARG A 142 -22.53 2.06 12.34
N PRO A 143 -21.52 2.89 12.05
CA PRO A 143 -20.69 2.73 10.86
C PRO A 143 -19.39 1.96 11.12
N PHE A 144 -19.20 1.46 12.34
CA PHE A 144 -18.00 0.76 12.74
C PHE A 144 -18.30 -0.46 13.62
N ARG A 145 -17.33 -1.37 13.61
CA ARG A 145 -17.25 -2.54 14.51
C ARG A 145 -15.84 -2.64 15.06
N PHE A 146 -15.68 -3.39 16.14
CA PHE A 146 -14.37 -3.76 16.63
C PHE A 146 -13.96 -5.11 16.06
N LEU A 147 -12.69 -5.22 15.68
CA LEU A 147 -12.13 -6.37 14.98
C LEU A 147 -11.01 -7.03 15.81
N GLY A 148 -11.08 -8.35 15.90
CA GLY A 148 -10.08 -9.17 16.54
C GLY A 148 -10.32 -9.36 18.03
N ARG A 149 -10.01 -10.56 18.53
CA ARG A 149 -10.00 -10.83 19.98
C ARG A 149 -8.91 -11.81 20.35
N LYS A 150 -8.50 -11.76 21.63
CA LYS A 150 -7.65 -12.78 22.26
C LYS A 150 -8.46 -13.55 23.30
N ILE A 151 -8.27 -14.86 23.34
CA ILE A 151 -8.90 -15.77 24.31
C ILE A 151 -7.89 -16.83 24.75
N THR A 152 -8.15 -17.44 25.90
CA THR A 152 -7.34 -18.56 26.38
C THR A 152 -7.64 -19.83 25.57
N TRP A 153 -6.70 -20.77 25.59
CA TRP A 153 -6.88 -22.09 24.97
C TRP A 153 -8.13 -22.83 25.48
N ASP A 154 -8.39 -22.76 26.79
CA ASP A 154 -9.51 -23.47 27.40
C ASP A 154 -10.86 -22.84 27.01
N GLU A 155 -10.92 -21.51 26.87
CA GLU A 155 -12.11 -20.83 26.33
C GLU A 155 -12.35 -21.22 24.87
N TRP A 156 -11.33 -21.17 24.02
CA TRP A 156 -11.46 -21.52 22.60
C TRP A 156 -11.97 -22.95 22.37
N ARG A 157 -11.51 -23.91 23.20
CA ARG A 157 -11.97 -25.31 23.13
C ARG A 157 -13.42 -25.51 23.55
N ASN A 158 -13.91 -24.65 24.45
CA ASN A 158 -15.24 -24.76 25.05
C ASN A 158 -16.24 -23.76 24.44
N GLN A 159 -15.90 -23.15 23.30
CA GLN A 159 -16.81 -22.25 22.60
C GLN A 159 -18.05 -22.99 22.11
N ASN A 160 -19.22 -22.57 22.60
CA ASN A 160 -20.53 -23.08 22.20
C ASN A 160 -21.44 -21.99 21.62
N ALA A 161 -20.95 -20.74 21.53
CA ALA A 161 -21.73 -19.59 21.07
C ALA A 161 -21.50 -19.33 19.58
N GLU A 162 -22.57 -18.99 18.87
CA GLU A 162 -22.47 -18.41 17.52
C GLU A 162 -21.84 -17.02 17.61
N HIS A 163 -20.86 -16.78 16.76
CA HIS A 163 -20.09 -15.55 16.70
C HIS A 163 -20.04 -15.07 15.26
N GLU A 164 -20.04 -13.75 15.07
CA GLU A 164 -19.89 -13.13 13.76
C GLU A 164 -18.39 -12.96 13.46
N TYR A 165 -18.02 -13.25 12.22
CA TYR A 165 -16.64 -13.14 11.74
C TYR A 165 -16.65 -12.37 10.41
N LEU A 166 -15.61 -11.58 10.18
CA LEU A 166 -15.40 -10.86 8.94
C LEU A 166 -15.19 -11.86 7.80
N GLU A 167 -15.93 -11.68 6.69
CA GLU A 167 -15.93 -12.61 5.56
C GLU A 167 -14.53 -12.77 4.93
N LYS A 168 -13.83 -11.66 4.69
CA LYS A 168 -12.50 -11.63 4.07
C LYS A 168 -11.59 -10.64 4.78
N LEU A 169 -10.65 -11.15 5.57
CA LEU A 169 -9.56 -10.36 6.15
C LEU A 169 -8.38 -10.29 5.17
N THR A 170 -7.83 -9.09 4.96
CA THR A 170 -6.71 -8.84 4.04
C THR A 170 -5.57 -8.07 4.73
N ALA A 171 -4.40 -8.00 4.09
CA ALA A 171 -3.25 -7.25 4.61
C ALA A 171 -3.49 -5.73 4.74
N ILE A 172 -4.46 -5.18 3.98
CA ILE A 172 -4.82 -3.75 4.03
C ILE A 172 -6.04 -3.46 4.94
N GLY A 173 -6.59 -4.48 5.60
CA GLY A 173 -7.73 -4.32 6.52
C GLY A 173 -8.90 -3.59 5.86
N HIS A 174 -9.20 -2.38 6.36
CA HIS A 174 -10.29 -1.51 5.88
C HIS A 174 -9.91 -0.62 4.68
N GLY A 175 -8.78 -0.90 4.01
CA GLY A 175 -8.27 -0.12 2.86
C GLY A 175 -7.02 0.70 3.15
N GLU A 176 -6.42 0.54 4.34
CA GLU A 176 -5.20 1.23 4.74
C GLU A 176 -3.96 0.39 4.39
N PRO A 177 -3.06 0.84 3.50
CA PRO A 177 -1.89 0.07 3.09
C PRO A 177 -0.95 -0.30 4.24
N THR A 178 -0.91 0.50 5.31
CA THR A 178 -0.08 0.22 6.49
C THR A 178 -0.75 -0.66 7.55
N PHE A 179 -1.99 -1.13 7.32
CA PHE A 179 -2.80 -1.82 8.33
C PHE A 179 -2.06 -2.97 9.02
N ALA A 180 -1.54 -3.95 8.27
CA ALA A 180 -0.82 -5.08 8.87
C ALA A 180 0.60 -4.73 9.35
N ALA A 181 1.17 -3.62 8.87
CA ALA A 181 2.55 -3.22 9.13
C ALA A 181 2.71 -2.34 10.37
N PHE A 182 1.67 -1.57 10.72
CA PHE A 182 1.69 -0.62 11.82
C PHE A 182 0.91 -1.16 13.03
N TYR A 183 1.62 -1.45 14.13
CA TYR A 183 1.06 -2.17 15.29
C TYR A 183 -0.26 -1.58 15.82
N PRO A 184 -0.40 -0.26 16.02
CA PRO A 184 -1.66 0.34 16.49
C PRO A 184 -2.87 0.03 15.59
N ASN A 185 -2.69 -0.08 14.27
CA ASN A 185 -3.77 -0.39 13.32
C ASN A 185 -4.29 -1.82 13.46
N CYS A 186 -3.46 -2.76 13.93
CA CYS A 186 -3.78 -4.19 13.92
C CYS A 186 -3.48 -4.92 15.24
N MET A 187 -3.38 -4.20 16.37
CA MET A 187 -2.89 -4.76 17.65
C MET A 187 -3.71 -5.94 18.20
N THR A 188 -4.94 -6.13 17.74
CA THR A 188 -5.81 -7.29 18.07
C THR A 188 -6.05 -8.25 16.92
N VAL A 189 -5.46 -7.97 15.76
CA VAL A 189 -5.64 -8.71 14.51
C VAL A 189 -4.34 -9.46 14.17
N PHE A 190 -3.23 -8.74 14.05
CA PHE A 190 -1.88 -9.30 13.84
C PHE A 190 -0.94 -8.96 15.01
N GLY A 191 -1.54 -8.76 16.18
CA GLY A 191 -0.85 -8.42 17.40
C GLY A 191 -1.38 -9.20 18.60
N PHE A 192 -0.58 -9.21 19.66
CA PHE A 192 -0.95 -9.80 20.93
C PHE A 192 -0.33 -9.04 22.08
N HIS A 193 -1.12 -8.78 23.13
CA HIS A 193 -0.64 -8.17 24.36
C HIS A 193 -0.73 -9.16 25.52
N ASP A 194 0.39 -9.38 26.18
CA ASP A 194 0.54 -10.21 27.37
C ASP A 194 0.84 -9.33 28.60
N PRO A 195 -0.17 -9.01 29.41
CA PRO A 195 0.03 -8.28 30.67
C PRO A 195 0.55 -9.16 31.80
N ASP A 196 0.48 -10.49 31.67
CA ASP A 196 0.55 -11.42 32.80
C ASP A 196 1.93 -12.06 32.97
N LEU A 197 3.01 -11.40 32.54
CA LEU A 197 4.34 -11.92 32.81
C LEU A 197 4.64 -11.89 34.32
N PRO A 198 5.20 -12.97 34.90
CA PRO A 198 5.61 -12.99 36.29
C PRO A 198 6.62 -11.87 36.57
N LYS A 199 6.47 -11.10 37.65
CA LYS A 199 7.38 -9.95 37.94
C LYS A 199 8.87 -10.33 37.99
N ASP A 200 9.15 -11.58 38.36
CA ASP A 200 10.47 -12.20 38.50
C ASP A 200 10.97 -12.91 37.22
N TRP A 201 10.29 -12.73 36.08
CA TRP A 201 10.70 -13.36 34.83
C TRP A 201 12.10 -12.92 34.40
N ARG A 202 12.92 -13.89 33.98
CA ARG A 202 14.26 -13.68 33.41
C ARG A 202 14.31 -14.01 31.93
N THR A 203 13.66 -15.11 31.56
CA THR A 203 13.60 -15.59 30.18
C THR A 203 12.18 -16.03 29.88
N ALA A 204 11.61 -15.48 28.81
CA ALA A 204 10.32 -15.86 28.26
C ALA A 204 10.48 -16.23 26.79
N GLN A 205 9.78 -17.24 26.33
CA GLN A 205 9.74 -17.64 24.92
C GLN A 205 8.30 -17.67 24.44
N TYR A 206 8.07 -17.08 23.27
CA TYR A 206 6.79 -17.07 22.58
C TYR A 206 6.94 -17.82 21.27
N ASP A 207 6.04 -18.77 21.03
CA ASP A 207 5.93 -19.49 19.77
C ASP A 207 4.59 -19.14 19.12
N LEU A 208 4.61 -18.81 17.83
CA LEU A 208 3.46 -18.40 17.04
C LEU A 208 3.19 -19.44 15.96
N ILE A 209 1.92 -19.82 15.80
CA ILE A 209 1.42 -20.61 14.67
C ILE A 209 0.16 -19.93 14.13
N GLY A 210 0.10 -19.63 12.84
CA GLY A 210 -1.06 -19.02 12.18
C GLY A 210 -1.65 -19.93 11.11
N TRP A 211 -2.97 -19.93 10.93
CA TRP A 211 -3.65 -20.71 9.90
C TRP A 211 -4.98 -20.05 9.48
N TYR A 212 -5.57 -20.59 8.42
CA TYR A 212 -6.93 -20.26 7.97
C TYR A 212 -7.95 -21.11 8.72
N GLY A 213 -8.75 -20.49 9.58
CA GLY A 213 -9.83 -21.12 10.34
C GLY A 213 -11.22 -20.79 9.80
N GLY A 214 -12.22 -21.53 10.28
CA GLY A 214 -13.61 -21.39 9.83
C GLY A 214 -13.79 -21.74 8.34
N ASN A 215 -14.57 -20.93 7.64
CA ASN A 215 -14.84 -21.10 6.19
C ASN A 215 -13.81 -20.39 5.30
N THR A 216 -12.86 -19.65 5.90
CA THR A 216 -11.83 -18.96 5.13
C THR A 216 -10.86 -20.01 4.57
N SER A 217 -10.59 -19.93 3.26
CA SER A 217 -9.67 -20.86 2.61
C SER A 217 -8.46 -20.12 2.05
N SER A 218 -7.33 -20.81 1.97
CA SER A 218 -6.12 -20.32 1.31
C SER A 218 -6.29 -20.41 -0.20
N HIS A 219 -7.07 -19.51 -0.81
CA HIS A 219 -7.21 -19.43 -2.27
C HIS A 219 -5.87 -19.25 -2.99
N GLU A 220 -4.88 -18.66 -2.31
CA GLU A 220 -3.50 -18.55 -2.77
C GLU A 220 -2.75 -19.90 -2.85
N LEU A 221 -3.32 -21.00 -2.34
CA LEU A 221 -2.82 -22.37 -2.52
C LEU A 221 -3.63 -23.16 -3.56
N VAL A 222 -4.53 -22.54 -4.33
CA VAL A 222 -5.17 -23.23 -5.47
C VAL A 222 -4.11 -23.45 -6.55
N TRP A 223 -3.76 -24.70 -6.81
CA TRP A 223 -2.80 -25.13 -7.83
C TRP A 223 -3.45 -25.38 -9.20
N ASP A 224 -4.76 -25.07 -9.34
CA ASP A 224 -5.53 -25.49 -10.50
C ASP A 224 -5.01 -24.86 -11.80
N SER A 225 -4.72 -25.77 -12.72
CA SER A 225 -4.14 -25.62 -14.05
C SER A 225 -5.18 -25.26 -15.12
N ASP A 226 -6.26 -24.55 -14.76
CA ASP A 226 -7.39 -24.31 -15.66
C ASP A 226 -7.38 -22.93 -16.35
N ASP A 227 -6.45 -22.05 -15.99
CA ASP A 227 -6.11 -20.88 -16.80
C ASP A 227 -4.76 -21.10 -17.50
N GLU A 228 -4.59 -20.51 -18.69
CA GLU A 228 -3.46 -20.61 -19.64
C GLU A 228 -2.05 -20.24 -19.10
N VAL A 229 -1.84 -20.31 -17.78
CA VAL A 229 -0.64 -19.93 -17.06
C VAL A 229 0.17 -21.20 -16.75
N PRO A 230 1.22 -21.55 -17.53
CA PRO A 230 2.10 -22.67 -17.19
C PRO A 230 2.66 -22.52 -15.76
N GLY A 231 2.79 -23.64 -15.04
CA GLY A 231 3.22 -23.67 -13.62
C GLY A 231 4.52 -22.93 -13.30
N SER A 232 5.36 -22.64 -14.31
CA SER A 232 6.55 -21.79 -14.20
C SER A 232 6.25 -20.30 -13.92
N MET A 233 5.00 -19.84 -14.06
CA MET A 233 4.56 -18.47 -13.73
C MET A 233 3.88 -18.35 -12.35
N ILE A 234 3.60 -19.46 -11.65
CA ILE A 234 2.94 -19.44 -10.33
C ILE A 234 3.96 -19.21 -9.20
N GLU A 235 5.16 -19.80 -9.30
CA GLU A 235 6.28 -19.60 -8.37
C GLU A 235 6.72 -18.12 -8.19
N PRO A 236 6.89 -17.30 -9.25
CA PRO A 236 7.28 -15.91 -9.10
C PRO A 236 6.22 -15.01 -8.45
N LEU A 237 4.93 -15.40 -8.50
CA LEU A 237 3.83 -14.64 -7.88
C LEU A 237 3.81 -14.84 -6.36
N ARG A 238 4.02 -16.07 -5.88
CA ARG A 238 3.97 -16.42 -4.45
C ARG A 238 5.24 -16.09 -3.69
N ARG A 239 6.39 -16.02 -4.39
CA ARG A 239 7.73 -15.85 -3.79
C ARG A 239 8.04 -16.87 -2.69
N TRP A 240 7.47 -18.07 -2.79
CA TRP A 240 7.82 -19.21 -1.94
C TRP A 240 8.43 -20.32 -2.77
N ARG A 241 9.49 -20.95 -2.24
CA ARG A 241 10.08 -22.17 -2.79
C ARG A 241 9.71 -23.32 -1.89
N VAL A 242 9.20 -24.40 -2.49
CA VAL A 242 8.88 -25.65 -1.80
C VAL A 242 9.85 -26.72 -2.30
N GLU A 243 10.55 -27.41 -1.40
CA GLU A 243 11.50 -28.46 -1.80
C GLU A 243 10.82 -29.79 -2.17
N SER A 244 9.57 -29.97 -1.72
CA SER A 244 8.76 -31.16 -2.03
C SER A 244 7.98 -30.99 -3.33
N ASN A 245 7.88 -32.07 -4.11
CA ASN A 245 7.04 -32.15 -5.32
C ASN A 245 5.54 -32.30 -5.00
N ASP A 246 5.16 -32.49 -3.74
CA ASP A 246 3.76 -32.65 -3.34
C ASP A 246 3.08 -31.30 -3.11
N GLU A 247 2.00 -31.04 -3.82
CA GLU A 247 1.25 -29.78 -3.74
C GLU A 247 0.59 -29.59 -2.35
N PRO A 248 1.01 -28.57 -1.57
CA PRO A 248 0.41 -28.29 -0.28
C PRO A 248 -1.01 -27.77 -0.44
N LYS A 249 -1.93 -28.29 0.38
CA LYS A 249 -3.35 -27.92 0.40
C LYS A 249 -3.72 -26.96 1.53
N GLN A 250 -2.78 -26.72 2.44
CA GLN A 250 -2.94 -25.89 3.63
C GLN A 250 -1.70 -25.05 3.85
N LEU A 251 -1.88 -23.86 4.45
CA LEU A 251 -0.81 -22.95 4.81
C LEU A 251 -0.81 -22.73 6.32
N LEU A 252 0.35 -22.97 6.95
CA LEU A 252 0.60 -22.66 8.35
C LEU A 252 1.77 -21.68 8.45
N CYS A 253 1.50 -20.49 9.01
CA CYS A 253 2.54 -19.53 9.36
C CYS A 253 3.18 -19.92 10.70
N TYR A 254 4.48 -19.71 10.88
CA TYR A 254 5.12 -19.98 12.18
C TYR A 254 6.27 -19.03 12.52
N ALA A 255 6.47 -18.78 13.81
CA ALA A 255 7.62 -18.03 14.34
C ALA A 255 7.94 -18.40 15.79
N SER A 256 9.14 -18.07 16.26
CA SER A 256 9.51 -18.17 17.67
C SER A 256 10.43 -17.02 18.08
N ILE A 257 10.20 -16.44 19.27
CA ILE A 257 11.05 -15.39 19.82
C ILE A 257 11.35 -15.68 21.28
N LYS A 258 12.62 -15.49 21.67
CA LYS A 258 13.09 -15.64 23.05
C LYS A 258 13.48 -14.29 23.59
N LEU A 259 12.79 -13.86 24.63
CA LEU A 259 13.06 -12.65 25.39
C LEU A 259 13.92 -12.98 26.61
N THR A 260 14.96 -12.18 26.82
CA THR A 260 15.78 -12.19 28.03
C THR A 260 15.72 -10.82 28.67
N LYS A 261 15.26 -10.75 29.91
CA LYS A 261 15.21 -9.52 30.67
C LYS A 261 16.62 -9.16 31.12
N ASP A 262 17.15 -8.09 30.55
CA ASP A 262 18.35 -7.43 31.06
C ASP A 262 17.94 -6.52 32.23
N ASP A 263 18.68 -6.58 33.35
CA ASP A 263 18.45 -5.69 34.52
C ASP A 263 19.10 -4.31 34.30
N SER A 264 19.87 -4.16 33.22
CA SER A 264 20.36 -2.86 32.78
C SER A 264 19.14 -1.96 32.51
N PRO A 265 19.08 -0.73 33.03
CA PRO A 265 18.04 0.20 32.63
C PRO A 265 18.09 0.27 31.11
N SER A 266 17.03 -0.17 30.43
CA SER A 266 16.87 0.10 29.02
C SER A 266 16.96 1.62 28.94
N ALA A 267 18.07 2.13 28.42
CA ALA A 267 18.09 3.49 27.92
C ALA A 267 17.01 3.46 26.83
N GLY A 268 15.77 3.86 27.19
CA GLY A 268 14.71 4.03 26.22
C GLY A 268 15.35 4.79 25.08
N ALA A 269 15.35 4.21 23.88
CA ALA A 269 16.26 4.58 22.82
C ALA A 269 16.24 6.10 22.70
N THR A 270 17.25 6.78 23.23
CA THR A 270 17.27 8.25 23.17
C THR A 270 17.16 8.53 21.69
N PRO A 271 16.13 9.27 21.25
CA PRO A 271 15.96 9.53 19.84
C PRO A 271 17.28 10.11 19.39
N GLY A 272 18.00 9.36 18.53
CA GLY A 272 19.27 9.84 18.03
C GLY A 272 19.03 11.18 17.37
N GLU A 273 20.06 12.02 17.29
CA GLU A 273 19.93 13.30 16.61
C GLU A 273 19.47 13.05 15.16
N PHE A 274 18.29 13.58 14.82
CA PHE A 274 17.74 13.51 13.47
C PHE A 274 18.23 14.72 12.70
N LYS A 275 18.63 14.48 11.46
CA LYS A 275 18.95 15.52 10.49
C LYS A 275 17.88 15.53 9.41
N VAL A 276 17.38 16.72 9.10
CA VAL A 276 16.33 16.92 8.11
C VAL A 276 16.80 17.90 7.06
N ALA A 277 16.61 17.56 5.79
CA ALA A 277 16.86 18.44 4.66
C ALA A 277 15.66 18.46 3.72
N LEU A 278 15.46 19.60 3.06
CA LEU A 278 14.37 19.85 2.14
C LEU A 278 14.95 20.21 0.77
N GLY A 279 14.33 19.71 -0.29
CA GLY A 279 14.67 20.06 -1.66
C GLY A 279 13.51 19.79 -2.61
N ASN A 280 13.53 20.33 -3.82
CA ASN A 280 12.52 20.02 -4.84
C ASN A 280 12.72 18.63 -5.46
N THR A 281 13.91 18.05 -5.24
CA THR A 281 14.27 16.70 -5.69
C THR A 281 15.04 15.96 -4.60
N VAL A 282 15.14 14.63 -4.74
CA VAL A 282 15.94 13.78 -3.83
C VAL A 282 17.40 14.19 -3.82
N THR A 283 17.97 14.52 -4.98
CA THR A 283 19.36 14.96 -5.08
C THR A 283 19.56 16.29 -4.38
N GLU A 284 18.65 17.25 -4.55
CA GLU A 284 18.73 18.57 -3.90
C GLU A 284 18.61 18.46 -2.37
N ALA A 285 17.70 17.64 -1.86
CA ALA A 285 17.59 17.40 -0.43
C ALA A 285 18.86 16.71 0.13
N LEU A 286 19.46 15.78 -0.62
CA LEU A 286 20.70 15.11 -0.23
C LEU A 286 21.91 16.05 -0.27
N THR A 287 22.04 16.89 -1.30
CA THR A 287 23.14 17.84 -1.42
C THR A 287 23.06 18.93 -0.36
N ALA A 288 21.85 19.41 -0.04
CA ALA A 288 21.63 20.33 1.09
C ALA A 288 22.05 19.70 2.43
N LEU A 289 21.72 18.42 2.66
CA LEU A 289 22.14 17.70 3.87
C LEU A 289 23.67 17.60 3.95
N LEU A 290 24.32 17.09 2.90
CA LEU A 290 25.78 16.89 2.87
C LEU A 290 26.53 18.22 2.96
N ALA A 291 26.04 19.26 2.28
CA ALA A 291 26.65 20.59 2.33
C ALA A 291 26.63 21.16 3.75
N ASN A 292 25.51 20.97 4.49
CA ASN A 292 25.43 21.39 5.88
C ASN A 292 26.37 20.57 6.78
N GLU A 293 26.46 19.26 6.60
CA GLU A 293 27.39 18.41 7.38
C GLU A 293 28.85 18.82 7.19
N VAL A 294 29.26 19.09 5.95
CA VAL A 294 30.62 19.55 5.64
C VAL A 294 30.85 20.95 6.21
N ALA A 295 29.89 21.87 6.05
CA ALA A 295 30.01 23.22 6.62
C ALA A 295 30.15 23.21 8.15
N GLU A 296 29.45 22.31 8.84
CA GLU A 296 29.57 22.07 10.28
C GLU A 296 30.96 21.53 10.65
N GLU A 297 31.47 20.55 9.90
CA GLU A 297 32.82 19.98 10.13
C GLU A 297 33.92 21.04 10.03
N PHE A 298 33.82 21.92 9.03
CA PHE A 298 34.76 23.03 8.82
C PHE A 298 34.43 24.29 9.64
N LYS A 299 33.35 24.29 10.43
CA LYS A 299 32.86 25.44 11.22
C LYS A 299 32.71 26.73 10.40
N ASN A 300 32.29 26.59 9.15
CA ASN A 300 32.13 27.71 8.24
C ASN A 300 30.79 27.60 7.49
N PRO A 301 29.75 28.33 7.93
CA PRO A 301 28.42 28.23 7.34
C PRO A 301 28.37 28.74 5.90
N ASP A 302 29.25 29.66 5.51
CA ASP A 302 29.31 30.23 4.15
C ASP A 302 29.73 29.17 3.10
N LEU A 303 30.31 28.05 3.53
CA LEU A 303 30.68 26.96 2.63
C LEU A 303 29.46 26.15 2.15
N ALA A 304 28.36 26.12 2.90
CA ALA A 304 27.22 25.26 2.58
C ALA A 304 26.66 25.56 1.17
N GLU A 305 26.40 26.85 0.87
CA GLU A 305 25.89 27.27 -0.44
C GLU A 305 26.85 26.88 -1.57
N THR A 306 28.16 27.08 -1.36
CA THR A 306 29.19 26.76 -2.36
C THR A 306 29.29 25.25 -2.60
N ILE A 307 29.23 24.44 -1.55
CA ILE A 307 29.32 22.98 -1.64
C ILE A 307 28.06 22.42 -2.30
N GLU A 308 26.88 22.92 -1.93
CA GLU A 308 25.62 22.51 -2.55
C GLU A 308 25.61 22.80 -4.06
N GLU A 309 26.04 24.00 -4.47
CA GLU A 309 26.19 24.34 -5.89
C GLU A 309 27.18 23.41 -6.60
N GLN A 310 28.31 23.09 -5.98
CA GLN A 310 29.33 22.19 -6.55
C GLN A 310 28.83 20.74 -6.68
N LEU A 311 28.17 20.21 -5.66
CA LEU A 311 27.63 18.84 -5.68
C LEU A 311 26.52 18.71 -6.74
N GLU A 312 25.65 19.70 -6.87
CA GLU A 312 24.63 19.70 -7.93
C GLU A 312 25.23 19.88 -9.33
N ALA A 313 26.33 20.65 -9.46
CA ALA A 313 27.03 20.78 -10.73
C ALA A 313 27.63 19.44 -11.20
N LEU A 314 28.08 18.57 -10.29
CA LEU A 314 28.57 17.22 -10.65
C LEU A 314 27.49 16.38 -11.34
N HIS A 315 26.22 16.49 -10.94
CA HIS A 315 25.12 15.75 -11.58
C HIS A 315 24.90 16.11 -13.06
N ILE A 316 25.39 17.27 -13.50
CA ILE A 316 25.25 17.75 -14.87
C ILE A 316 26.60 17.98 -15.56
N GLU A 317 27.71 17.43 -15.03
CA GLU A 317 29.06 17.64 -15.54
C GLU A 317 29.15 17.40 -17.06
N GLY A 318 28.52 16.33 -17.57
CA GLY A 318 28.50 16.02 -19.00
C GLY A 318 27.80 17.06 -19.89
N GLN A 319 26.88 17.86 -19.33
CA GLN A 319 26.20 18.98 -20.01
C GLN A 319 26.94 20.32 -19.82
N LEU A 320 27.81 20.39 -18.82
CA LEU A 320 28.62 21.56 -18.48
C LEU A 320 29.98 21.56 -19.20
N ALA A 321 30.54 20.38 -19.46
CA ALA A 321 31.86 20.21 -20.06
C ALA A 321 31.98 20.75 -21.49
N SER A 322 30.87 20.97 -22.19
CA SER A 322 30.90 21.49 -23.57
C SER A 322 31.12 23.00 -23.68
N GLU A 323 30.81 23.79 -22.64
CA GLU A 323 30.78 25.26 -22.75
C GLU A 323 31.07 25.96 -21.40
N SER A 324 32.21 26.64 -21.30
CA SER A 324 32.81 27.07 -20.03
C SER A 324 32.34 28.43 -19.47
N GLN A 325 31.54 29.22 -20.18
CA GLN A 325 31.28 30.61 -19.80
C GLN A 325 29.98 30.86 -18.99
N ASP A 326 29.06 29.90 -18.89
CA ASP A 326 27.72 30.10 -18.29
C ASP A 326 27.31 29.05 -17.23
N LEU A 327 28.28 28.49 -16.51
CA LEU A 327 28.08 27.38 -15.55
C LEU A 327 26.93 27.64 -14.55
N GLY A 328 26.98 28.76 -13.83
CA GLY A 328 25.99 29.09 -12.79
C GLY A 328 24.57 29.32 -13.34
N LEU A 329 24.44 29.98 -14.49
CA LEU A 329 23.13 30.19 -15.14
C LEU A 329 22.53 28.86 -15.65
N ARG A 330 23.36 27.96 -16.17
CA ARG A 330 22.94 26.62 -16.60
C ARG A 330 22.50 25.78 -15.42
N LEU A 331 23.24 25.80 -14.31
CA LEU A 331 22.87 25.11 -13.09
C LEU A 331 21.52 25.60 -12.55
N ARG A 332 21.30 26.92 -12.50
CA ARG A 332 20.00 27.50 -12.09
C ARG A 332 18.85 27.08 -13.01
N ARG A 333 19.06 27.06 -14.32
CA ARG A 333 18.07 26.58 -15.29
C ARG A 333 17.75 25.10 -15.10
N TYR A 334 18.78 24.28 -14.85
CA TYR A 334 18.62 22.85 -14.58
C TYR A 334 17.83 22.61 -13.29
N ARG A 335 18.20 23.27 -12.19
CA ARG A 335 17.46 23.20 -10.91
C ARG A 335 16.01 23.61 -11.11
N HIS A 336 15.77 24.76 -11.75
CA HIS A 336 14.43 25.23 -12.07
C HIS A 336 13.63 24.22 -12.90
N GLN A 337 14.23 23.64 -13.95
CA GLN A 337 13.57 22.63 -14.78
C GLN A 337 13.20 21.37 -13.97
N LYS A 338 14.05 20.96 -13.03
CA LYS A 338 13.83 19.78 -12.18
C LYS A 338 12.76 19.99 -11.11
N SER A 339 12.46 21.24 -10.74
CA SER A 339 11.32 21.58 -9.89
C SER A 339 9.96 21.37 -10.55
N PHE A 340 9.92 20.96 -11.83
CA PHE A 340 8.67 20.66 -12.53
C PHE A 340 8.66 19.26 -13.13
N ALA A 341 7.54 18.56 -12.94
CA ALA A 341 7.26 17.30 -13.59
C ALA A 341 6.53 17.54 -14.92
N PRO A 342 6.88 16.80 -15.99
CA PRO A 342 6.14 16.85 -17.23
C PRO A 342 4.84 16.05 -17.10
N VAL A 343 3.70 16.70 -17.29
CA VAL A 343 2.42 16.00 -17.42
C VAL A 343 2.14 15.78 -18.91
N PRO A 344 1.94 14.52 -19.35
CA PRO A 344 1.66 14.24 -20.74
C PRO A 344 0.34 14.92 -21.16
N GLY A 345 0.38 15.68 -22.25
CA GLY A 345 -0.83 16.20 -22.88
C GLY A 345 -1.55 15.11 -23.68
N SER A 346 -2.71 15.48 -24.25
CA SER A 346 -3.50 14.59 -25.11
C SER A 346 -2.64 13.98 -26.21
N GLU A 347 -2.76 12.67 -26.43
CA GLU A 347 -2.04 11.94 -27.47
C GLU A 347 -2.15 12.63 -28.84
N ARG A 348 -1.15 12.43 -29.69
CA ARG A 348 -1.16 12.89 -31.08
C ARG A 348 -0.90 11.71 -32.00
N TRP A 349 -1.60 11.68 -33.12
CA TRP A 349 -1.39 10.73 -34.19
C TRP A 349 -0.33 11.21 -35.17
N THR A 350 0.56 10.30 -35.52
CA THR A 350 1.57 10.46 -36.56
C THR A 350 1.50 9.27 -37.50
N VAL A 351 1.93 9.44 -38.76
CA VAL A 351 2.02 8.33 -39.72
C VAL A 351 3.49 8.02 -39.91
N HIS A 352 3.86 6.77 -39.69
CA HIS A 352 5.22 6.27 -39.87
C HIS A 352 5.32 5.47 -41.16
N ALA A 353 6.35 5.75 -41.97
CA ALA A 353 6.69 4.98 -43.15
C ALA A 353 7.73 3.91 -42.81
N SER A 354 7.64 2.71 -43.37
CA SER A 354 8.66 1.66 -43.18
C SER A 354 10.02 2.04 -43.78
N ASN A 355 10.02 2.87 -44.84
CA ASN A 355 11.21 3.46 -45.44
C ASN A 355 11.32 4.94 -45.06
N PRO A 356 12.36 5.37 -44.32
CA PRO A 356 12.53 6.75 -43.87
C PRO A 356 12.86 7.76 -44.99
N GLU A 357 13.27 7.29 -46.18
CA GLU A 357 13.52 8.16 -47.35
C GLU A 357 12.26 8.37 -48.22
N ALA A 358 11.12 7.78 -47.83
CA ALA A 358 9.88 7.90 -48.57
C ALA A 358 9.38 9.36 -48.66
N SER A 359 8.89 9.71 -49.85
CA SER A 359 8.40 11.05 -50.18
C SER A 359 7.15 11.44 -49.38
N ARG A 360 6.88 12.76 -49.32
CA ARG A 360 5.77 13.40 -48.59
C ARG A 360 4.45 12.63 -48.73
N LEU A 361 3.75 12.49 -47.60
CA LEU A 361 2.39 11.92 -47.54
C LEU A 361 1.45 12.63 -48.52
N PRO A 362 0.54 11.89 -49.18
CA PRO A 362 -0.54 12.45 -49.98
C PRO A 362 -1.38 13.47 -49.20
N GLU A 363 -1.88 14.50 -49.90
CA GLU A 363 -2.63 15.60 -49.28
C GLU A 363 -3.92 15.13 -48.59
N ASP A 364 -4.61 14.15 -49.17
CA ASP A 364 -5.82 13.54 -48.62
C ASP A 364 -5.58 12.80 -47.30
N VAL A 365 -4.43 12.14 -47.15
CA VAL A 365 -3.96 11.51 -45.90
C VAL A 365 -3.55 12.59 -44.88
N LEU A 366 -2.86 13.65 -45.32
CA LEU A 366 -2.49 14.78 -44.45
C LEU A 366 -3.71 15.51 -43.89
N VAL A 367 -4.75 15.69 -44.70
CA VAL A 367 -6.02 16.29 -44.27
C VAL A 367 -6.72 15.41 -43.24
N ALA A 368 -6.83 14.09 -43.48
CA ALA A 368 -7.43 13.16 -42.53
C ALA A 368 -6.63 13.08 -41.22
N LEU A 369 -5.29 13.05 -41.29
CA LEU A 369 -4.44 13.06 -40.11
C LEU A 369 -4.58 14.36 -39.30
N ARG A 370 -4.78 15.50 -39.97
CA ARG A 370 -5.03 16.79 -39.30
C ARG A 370 -6.38 16.77 -38.58
N GLU A 371 -7.43 16.31 -39.26
CA GLU A 371 -8.78 16.20 -38.69
C GLU A 371 -8.82 15.25 -37.48
N LEU A 372 -8.13 14.09 -37.59
CA LEU A 372 -7.96 13.17 -36.47
C LEU A 372 -7.25 13.84 -35.29
N ASN A 373 -6.14 14.53 -35.53
CA ASN A 373 -5.38 15.21 -34.48
C ASN A 373 -6.17 16.36 -33.82
N GLU A 374 -6.95 17.11 -34.59
CA GLU A 374 -7.82 18.17 -34.06
C GLU A 374 -8.93 17.59 -33.20
N THR A 375 -9.49 16.45 -33.61
CA THR A 375 -10.55 15.73 -32.87
C THR A 375 -9.98 15.09 -31.61
N GLN A 376 -8.82 14.44 -31.67
CA GLN A 376 -8.09 13.90 -30.53
C GLN A 376 -7.77 14.99 -29.49
N ALA A 377 -7.26 16.14 -29.94
CA ALA A 377 -6.98 17.27 -29.05
C ALA A 377 -8.26 17.85 -28.42
N ARG A 378 -9.38 17.84 -29.16
CA ARG A 378 -10.68 18.27 -28.63
C ARG A 378 -11.21 17.30 -27.59
N HIS A 379 -11.17 16.00 -27.88
CA HIS A 379 -11.58 14.94 -26.95
C HIS A 379 -10.75 15.00 -25.66
N GLY A 380 -9.42 15.04 -25.76
CA GLY A 380 -8.53 15.13 -24.60
C GLY A 380 -8.76 16.39 -23.74
N ARG A 381 -9.03 17.55 -24.35
CA ARG A 381 -9.43 18.76 -23.59
C ARG A 381 -10.73 18.55 -22.81
N ARG A 382 -11.73 17.89 -23.41
CA ARG A 382 -13.02 17.63 -22.75
C ARG A 382 -12.90 16.59 -21.63
N GLN A 383 -12.06 15.57 -21.81
CA GLN A 383 -11.74 14.62 -20.74
C GLN A 383 -11.09 15.32 -19.54
N HIS A 384 -10.09 16.18 -19.78
CA HIS A 384 -9.45 16.93 -18.71
C HIS A 384 -10.41 17.90 -18.00
N GLU A 385 -11.26 18.61 -18.76
CA GLU A 385 -12.31 19.47 -18.18
C GLU A 385 -13.31 18.66 -17.33
N LEU A 386 -13.65 17.44 -17.74
CA LEU A 386 -14.52 16.54 -16.99
C LEU A 386 -13.86 16.08 -15.69
N GLU A 387 -12.58 15.70 -15.72
CA GLU A 387 -11.81 15.35 -14.52
C GLU A 387 -11.73 16.53 -13.55
N GLN A 388 -11.45 17.73 -14.04
CA GLN A 388 -11.45 18.95 -13.23
C GLN A 388 -12.84 19.21 -12.61
N ALA A 389 -13.91 19.03 -13.39
CA ALA A 389 -15.27 19.20 -12.88
C ALA A 389 -15.63 18.16 -11.81
N ARG A 390 -15.17 16.91 -11.94
CA ARG A 390 -15.34 15.86 -10.92
C ARG A 390 -14.59 16.20 -9.64
N ARG A 391 -13.34 16.68 -9.74
CA ARG A 391 -12.56 17.13 -8.57
C ARG A 391 -13.24 18.30 -7.86
N GLN A 392 -13.76 19.28 -8.61
CA GLN A 392 -14.53 20.39 -8.05
C GLN A 392 -15.79 19.90 -7.34
N LEU A 393 -16.57 19.02 -7.98
CA LEU A 393 -17.78 18.45 -7.39
C LEU A 393 -17.48 17.73 -6.07
N TYR A 394 -16.39 16.97 -6.02
CA TYR A 394 -15.94 16.32 -4.78
C TYR A 394 -15.61 17.35 -3.68
N GLY A 395 -14.85 18.40 -4.01
CA GLY A 395 -14.55 19.49 -3.07
C GLY A 395 -15.82 20.23 -2.58
N ASP A 396 -16.77 20.49 -3.49
CA ASP A 396 -18.05 21.10 -3.14
C ASP A 396 -18.86 20.20 -2.19
N TRP A 397 -18.86 18.89 -2.43
CA TRP A 397 -19.47 17.91 -1.54
C TRP A 397 -18.82 17.89 -0.15
N CYS A 398 -17.47 17.91 -0.07
CA CYS A 398 -16.77 18.01 1.22
C CYS A 398 -17.14 19.30 1.98
N ASN A 399 -17.24 20.42 1.28
CA ASN A 399 -17.67 21.69 1.87
C ASN A 399 -19.14 21.64 2.35
N TYR A 400 -20.02 21.00 1.58
CA TYR A 400 -21.39 20.73 2.00
C TYR A 400 -21.42 19.92 3.30
N MET A 401 -20.65 18.84 3.39
CA MET A 401 -20.58 18.02 4.61
C MET A 401 -20.12 18.86 5.81
N ARG A 402 -19.09 19.69 5.66
CA ARG A 402 -18.64 20.60 6.72
C ARG A 402 -19.72 21.63 7.14
N CYS A 403 -20.57 22.07 6.21
CA CYS A 403 -21.67 22.99 6.52
C CYS A 403 -22.84 22.30 7.24
N VAL A 404 -23.14 21.04 6.88
CA VAL A 404 -24.21 20.23 7.51
C VAL A 404 -23.86 19.91 8.96
N TYR A 405 -22.63 19.46 9.22
CA TYR A 405 -22.16 19.04 10.54
C TYR A 405 -21.53 20.22 11.32
N ARG A 406 -22.24 21.35 11.39
CA ARG A 406 -21.71 22.57 12.03
C ARG A 406 -21.53 22.37 13.54
N PRO A 407 -20.38 22.73 14.15
CA PRO A 407 -20.22 22.74 15.59
C PRO A 407 -21.24 23.68 16.27
N PRO A 408 -21.81 23.32 17.43
CA PRO A 408 -22.77 24.17 18.15
C PRO A 408 -22.24 25.58 18.46
N ASP A 409 -20.93 25.69 18.66
CA ASP A 409 -20.22 26.93 19.01
C ASP A 409 -19.70 27.69 17.77
N GLY A 410 -19.83 27.11 16.58
CA GLY A 410 -19.41 27.72 15.31
C GLY A 410 -20.25 28.96 15.02
N GLY A 411 -19.62 30.13 15.06
CA GLY A 411 -20.28 31.41 14.88
C GLY A 411 -21.11 31.45 13.58
N ARG A 412 -22.26 32.13 13.61
CA ARG A 412 -23.21 32.25 12.47
C ARG A 412 -22.66 32.88 11.18
N GLY A 413 -21.35 33.14 11.07
CA GLY A 413 -20.69 33.70 9.89
C GLY A 413 -19.48 32.93 9.35
N GLU A 414 -19.12 31.77 9.93
CA GLU A 414 -17.96 30.99 9.48
C GLU A 414 -18.28 29.97 8.37
N PHE A 415 -19.56 29.65 8.18
CA PHE A 415 -20.01 28.61 7.25
C PHE A 415 -21.02 29.16 6.24
N LEU A 416 -20.96 28.64 5.02
CA LEU A 416 -21.92 28.96 3.95
C LEU A 416 -23.33 28.47 4.32
N ASP A 417 -24.33 29.09 3.72
CA ASP A 417 -25.72 28.64 3.84
C ASP A 417 -25.90 27.28 3.13
N ILE A 418 -26.54 26.33 3.82
CA ILE A 418 -26.67 24.94 3.34
C ILE A 418 -27.52 24.90 2.07
N ASP A 419 -28.62 25.64 2.02
CA ASP A 419 -29.51 25.65 0.87
C ASP A 419 -28.82 26.29 -0.35
N GLU A 420 -28.02 27.32 -0.15
CA GLU A 420 -27.18 27.92 -1.20
C GLU A 420 -26.15 26.92 -1.75
N VAL A 421 -25.46 26.18 -0.87
CA VAL A 421 -24.48 25.16 -1.28
C VAL A 421 -25.16 24.02 -2.04
N VAL A 422 -26.30 23.52 -1.55
CA VAL A 422 -27.07 22.47 -2.23
C VAL A 422 -27.56 22.96 -3.59
N ALA A 423 -28.07 24.18 -3.67
CA ALA A 423 -28.49 24.79 -4.92
C ALA A 423 -27.32 24.92 -5.91
N TYR A 424 -26.14 25.35 -5.43
CA TYR A 424 -24.93 25.43 -6.25
C TYR A 424 -24.51 24.05 -6.77
N ILE A 425 -24.42 23.04 -5.90
CA ILE A 425 -24.02 21.68 -6.29
C ILE A 425 -25.00 21.12 -7.35
N LYS A 426 -26.31 21.24 -7.12
CA LYS A 426 -27.34 20.72 -8.04
C LYS A 426 -27.38 21.47 -9.37
N THR A 427 -27.29 22.79 -9.35
CA THR A 427 -27.49 23.61 -10.56
C THR A 427 -26.21 23.92 -11.32
N ARG A 428 -25.03 23.80 -10.69
CA ARG A 428 -23.74 24.13 -11.30
C ARG A 428 -22.84 22.91 -11.38
N SER A 429 -22.48 22.31 -10.25
CA SER A 429 -21.42 21.30 -10.20
C SER A 429 -21.85 19.99 -10.87
N LEU A 430 -22.99 19.43 -10.48
CA LEU A 430 -23.55 18.20 -11.06
C LEU A 430 -23.89 18.38 -12.54
N ASP A 431 -24.64 19.42 -12.86
CA ASP A 431 -25.03 19.76 -14.24
C ASP A 431 -23.81 20.01 -15.15
N LYS A 432 -22.71 20.59 -14.65
CA LYS A 432 -21.44 20.68 -15.40
C LYS A 432 -20.83 19.30 -15.68
N VAL A 433 -20.80 18.41 -14.69
CA VAL A 433 -20.26 17.04 -14.86
C VAL A 433 -21.11 16.24 -15.85
N GLU A 434 -22.44 16.28 -15.73
CA GLU A 434 -23.35 15.56 -16.62
C GLU A 434 -23.23 16.07 -18.07
N ARG A 435 -23.21 17.39 -18.27
CA ARG A 435 -22.99 17.97 -19.61
C ARG A 435 -21.64 17.58 -20.20
N LEU A 436 -20.56 17.68 -19.42
CA LEU A 436 -19.22 17.33 -19.90
C LEU A 436 -19.11 15.84 -20.21
N LYS A 437 -19.76 14.97 -19.42
CA LYS A 437 -19.84 13.54 -19.71
C LYS A 437 -20.49 13.28 -21.07
N GLY A 438 -21.65 13.89 -21.34
CA GLY A 438 -22.30 13.77 -22.65
C GLY A 438 -21.46 14.33 -23.81
N ILE A 439 -20.74 15.44 -23.59
CA ILE A 439 -19.83 15.99 -24.60
C ILE A 439 -18.66 15.04 -24.87
N VAL A 440 -18.07 14.45 -23.84
CA VAL A 440 -16.97 13.48 -23.97
C VAL A 440 -17.42 12.29 -24.81
N GLU A 441 -18.57 11.69 -24.49
CA GLU A 441 -19.14 10.57 -25.26
C GLU A 441 -19.37 10.92 -26.74
N VAL A 442 -19.79 12.16 -27.05
CA VAL A 442 -19.93 12.62 -28.44
C VAL A 442 -18.58 12.77 -29.13
N THR A 443 -17.60 13.37 -28.46
CA THR A 443 -16.25 13.56 -29.02
C THR A 443 -15.49 12.25 -29.16
N GLU A 444 -15.75 11.26 -28.32
CA GLU A 444 -15.20 9.90 -28.41
C GLU A 444 -15.72 9.18 -29.66
N ARG A 445 -17.01 9.30 -29.96
CA ARG A 445 -17.59 8.77 -31.21
C ARG A 445 -16.97 9.44 -32.45
N GLN A 446 -16.85 10.77 -32.42
CA GLN A 446 -16.21 11.53 -33.51
C GLN A 446 -14.74 11.14 -33.70
N LEU A 447 -14.05 10.83 -32.60
CA LEU A 447 -12.68 10.34 -32.65
C LEU A 447 -12.61 8.98 -33.36
N GLY A 448 -13.48 8.03 -33.00
CA GLY A 448 -13.55 6.72 -33.67
C GLY A 448 -13.88 6.82 -35.17
N GLU A 449 -14.78 7.73 -35.57
CA GLU A 449 -15.08 8.00 -36.98
C GLU A 449 -13.87 8.56 -37.75
N ALA A 450 -13.13 9.48 -37.14
CA ALA A 450 -11.92 10.06 -37.72
C ALA A 450 -10.76 9.04 -37.79
N GLU A 451 -10.65 8.15 -36.80
CA GLU A 451 -9.68 7.04 -36.80
C GLU A 451 -9.95 6.08 -37.96
N SER A 452 -11.20 5.62 -38.12
CA SER A 452 -11.62 4.77 -39.24
C SER A 452 -11.32 5.43 -40.60
N THR A 453 -11.61 6.73 -40.72
CA THR A 453 -11.37 7.48 -41.97
C THR A 453 -9.89 7.55 -42.34
N LEU A 454 -9.00 7.70 -41.35
CA LEU A 454 -7.55 7.67 -41.58
C LEU A 454 -7.07 6.26 -41.97
N GLU A 455 -7.56 5.23 -41.29
CA GLU A 455 -7.22 3.83 -41.59
C GLU A 455 -7.61 3.44 -43.01
N ASP A 456 -8.81 3.82 -43.45
CA ASP A 456 -9.28 3.56 -44.82
C ASP A 456 -8.35 4.19 -45.86
N LYS A 457 -7.98 5.47 -45.67
CA LYS A 457 -7.06 6.19 -46.57
C LYS A 457 -5.64 5.60 -46.55
N LEU A 458 -5.14 5.18 -45.39
CA LEU A 458 -3.83 4.53 -45.29
C LEU A 458 -3.85 3.15 -45.98
N ASN A 459 -4.95 2.41 -45.87
CA ASN A 459 -5.11 1.13 -46.57
C ASN A 459 -5.17 1.30 -48.09
N GLU A 460 -5.82 2.35 -48.58
CA GLU A 460 -5.81 2.71 -50.01
C GLU A 460 -4.40 3.11 -50.49
N LEU A 461 -3.68 3.90 -49.71
CA LEU A 461 -2.30 4.28 -50.01
C LEU A 461 -1.35 3.07 -50.04
N ASN A 462 -1.45 2.18 -49.06
CA ASN A 462 -0.63 0.96 -49.00
C ASN A 462 -0.91 0.04 -50.21
N ARG A 463 -2.19 -0.13 -50.60
CA ARG A 463 -2.56 -0.86 -51.83
C ARG A 463 -2.00 -0.19 -53.09
N ALA A 464 -1.97 1.14 -53.15
CA ALA A 464 -1.39 1.87 -54.28
C ALA A 464 0.14 1.73 -54.36
N GLU A 465 0.84 1.68 -53.22
CA GLU A 465 2.29 1.43 -53.19
C GLU A 465 2.64 -0.03 -53.58
N GLU A 466 1.84 -1.01 -53.16
CA GLU A 466 2.02 -2.42 -53.54
C GLU A 466 1.86 -2.66 -55.06
N THR A 467 1.09 -1.82 -55.74
CA THR A 467 0.83 -1.94 -57.18
C THR A 467 1.82 -1.17 -58.06
N LYS A 468 2.76 -0.40 -57.47
CA LYS A 468 3.82 0.25 -58.24
C LYS A 468 4.84 -0.77 -58.74
N PRO A 469 5.26 -0.70 -60.01
CA PRO A 469 6.30 -1.59 -60.54
C PRO A 469 7.64 -1.28 -59.85
N ALA A 470 8.34 -2.32 -59.39
CA ALA A 470 9.67 -2.19 -58.80
C ALA A 470 10.61 -1.46 -59.78
N SER A 471 11.17 -0.34 -59.36
CA SER A 471 12.05 0.50 -60.19
C SER A 471 13.39 -0.17 -60.53
N ASP A 472 13.78 -1.22 -59.80
CA ASP A 472 14.98 -2.01 -60.10
C ASP A 472 14.84 -3.46 -59.55
N PRO A 473 14.95 -4.52 -60.38
CA PRO A 473 14.87 -5.91 -59.93
C PRO A 473 16.11 -6.38 -59.12
N ALA A 474 17.18 -5.56 -59.05
CA ALA A 474 18.41 -5.89 -58.31
C ALA A 474 18.41 -5.44 -56.84
N THR A 475 17.61 -4.44 -56.47
CA THR A 475 17.41 -4.02 -55.07
C THR A 475 16.08 -4.57 -54.56
N ARG A 476 16.14 -5.45 -53.54
CA ARG A 476 14.97 -5.92 -52.80
C ARG A 476 14.42 -4.79 -51.92
N GLU A 477 13.89 -3.74 -52.52
CA GLU A 477 13.17 -2.71 -51.78
C GLU A 477 11.75 -3.24 -51.52
N HIS A 478 11.47 -3.53 -50.25
CA HIS A 478 10.10 -3.82 -49.81
C HIS A 478 9.21 -2.59 -50.02
N PRO A 479 7.93 -2.74 -50.42
CA PRO A 479 7.03 -1.61 -50.58
C PRO A 479 6.95 -0.80 -49.28
N THR A 480 6.93 0.53 -49.42
CA THR A 480 6.83 1.41 -48.26
C THR A 480 5.43 1.26 -47.66
N GLN A 481 5.37 0.82 -46.41
CA GLN A 481 4.12 0.67 -45.67
C GLN A 481 3.96 1.84 -44.71
N TYR A 482 2.79 2.46 -44.73
CA TYR A 482 2.40 3.53 -43.82
C TYR A 482 1.51 2.99 -42.72
N MET A 483 1.86 3.29 -41.47
CA MET A 483 1.10 2.88 -40.29
C MET A 483 0.83 4.07 -39.37
N PRO A 484 -0.38 4.19 -38.81
CA PRO A 484 -0.66 5.20 -37.81
C PRO A 484 0.01 4.82 -36.49
N ARG A 485 0.55 5.81 -35.79
CA ARG A 485 1.21 5.66 -34.49
C ARG A 485 0.82 6.80 -33.56
N ARG A 486 0.40 6.43 -32.35
CA ARG A 486 0.17 7.36 -31.25
C ARG A 486 1.51 7.76 -30.63
N VAL A 487 1.68 9.06 -30.44
CA VAL A 487 2.83 9.64 -29.73
C VAL A 487 2.33 10.59 -28.64
N PRO A 488 3.10 10.79 -27.55
CA PRO A 488 2.74 11.77 -26.52
C PRO A 488 2.57 13.16 -27.13
N GLY A 489 1.50 13.86 -26.75
CA GLY A 489 1.26 15.24 -27.17
C GLY A 489 2.17 16.26 -26.50
N ALA A 490 1.88 17.54 -26.71
CA ALA A 490 2.57 18.63 -26.05
C ALA A 490 2.38 18.52 -24.53
N ARG A 491 3.49 18.41 -23.79
CA ARG A 491 3.50 18.31 -22.34
C ARG A 491 3.26 19.67 -21.72
N TYR A 492 2.63 19.70 -20.55
CA TYR A 492 2.68 20.85 -19.66
C TYR A 492 3.50 20.49 -18.43
N TRP A 493 3.80 21.49 -17.61
CA TRP A 493 4.71 21.36 -16.48
C TRP A 493 3.98 21.77 -15.21
N GLU A 494 4.01 20.90 -14.20
CA GLU A 494 3.49 21.19 -12.86
C GLU A 494 4.62 21.12 -11.83
N PRO A 495 4.57 21.92 -10.75
CA PRO A 495 5.57 21.84 -9.68
C PRO A 495 5.64 20.43 -9.10
N THR A 496 6.86 19.94 -8.83
CA THR A 496 7.04 18.68 -8.10
C THR A 496 6.73 18.86 -6.63
N ASP A 497 6.27 17.79 -5.98
CA ASP A 497 6.16 17.76 -4.52
C ASP A 497 7.55 17.95 -3.89
N PRO A 498 7.66 18.73 -2.80
CA PRO A 498 8.93 18.88 -2.09
C PRO A 498 9.34 17.55 -1.47
N VAL A 499 10.64 17.28 -1.49
CA VAL A 499 11.26 16.11 -0.87
C VAL A 499 11.76 16.48 0.52
N VAL A 500 11.32 15.71 1.51
CA VAL A 500 11.85 15.74 2.87
C VAL A 500 12.79 14.55 3.05
N LEU A 501 14.09 14.81 3.19
CA LEU A 501 15.07 13.79 3.52
C LEU A 501 15.33 13.80 5.02
N ILE A 502 15.10 12.64 5.66
CA ILE A 502 15.36 12.45 7.09
C ILE A 502 16.46 11.40 7.22
N THR A 503 17.52 11.74 7.94
CA THR A 503 18.64 10.84 8.24
C THR A 503 19.06 10.96 9.70
N GLY A 504 19.96 10.08 10.14
CA GLY A 504 20.28 10.00 11.56
C GLY A 504 19.08 9.47 12.34
N GLY A 505 19.10 9.70 13.66
CA GLY A 505 18.21 8.98 14.55
C GLY A 505 18.38 7.47 14.45
N ASN A 506 17.57 6.71 15.17
CA ASN A 506 17.48 5.26 14.96
C ASN A 506 16.60 4.94 13.72
N VAL A 507 16.48 5.85 12.74
CA VAL A 507 15.68 5.67 11.53
C VAL A 507 16.31 4.56 10.69
N ARG A 508 15.60 3.45 10.55
CA ARG A 508 15.98 2.34 9.67
C ARG A 508 14.78 1.96 8.83
N VAL A 509 15.04 1.61 7.58
CA VAL A 509 14.02 0.97 6.75
C VAL A 509 13.66 -0.35 7.42
N SER A 510 12.37 -0.56 7.66
CA SER A 510 11.90 -1.82 8.24
C SER A 510 12.25 -2.98 7.32
N GLU A 511 12.87 -4.02 7.86
CA GLU A 511 13.15 -5.26 7.14
C GLU A 511 12.00 -6.28 7.27
N ARG A 512 10.91 -5.87 7.93
CA ARG A 512 9.78 -6.74 8.29
C ARG A 512 8.94 -7.17 7.10
N HIS A 513 8.80 -6.30 6.10
CA HIS A 513 7.91 -6.50 4.95
C HIS A 513 8.69 -6.28 3.64
N GLY A 514 8.32 -7.02 2.59
CA GLY A 514 8.89 -6.92 1.25
C GLY A 514 10.30 -7.53 1.11
N ARG A 515 10.78 -8.24 2.15
CA ARG A 515 12.16 -8.77 2.25
C ARG A 515 12.22 -10.23 2.71
N ASP A 516 11.16 -11.01 2.53
CA ASP A 516 11.15 -12.42 2.95
C ASP A 516 12.22 -13.24 2.22
N GLY A 517 12.50 -12.91 0.95
CA GLY A 517 13.52 -13.57 0.14
C GLY A 517 14.95 -13.07 0.32
N ARG A 518 15.23 -12.15 1.26
CA ARG A 518 16.54 -11.46 1.33
C ARG A 518 17.75 -12.36 1.59
N HIS A 519 17.52 -13.55 2.13
CA HIS A 519 18.56 -14.53 2.43
C HIS A 519 18.67 -15.65 1.39
N SER A 520 17.87 -15.59 0.31
CA SER A 520 17.93 -16.51 -0.82
C SER A 520 18.55 -15.82 -2.03
N ALA A 521 19.40 -16.52 -2.79
CA ALA A 521 20.05 -15.97 -4.00
C ALA A 521 19.03 -15.58 -5.09
N ASP A 522 17.86 -16.22 -5.07
CA ASP A 522 16.74 -16.01 -6.00
C ASP A 522 15.68 -15.03 -5.48
N GLY A 523 15.80 -14.50 -4.25
CA GLY A 523 14.86 -13.53 -3.72
C GLY A 523 13.49 -14.11 -3.32
N VAL A 524 13.43 -15.41 -3.06
CA VAL A 524 12.24 -16.19 -2.71
C VAL A 524 12.42 -16.78 -1.30
N LEU A 525 11.35 -16.88 -0.51
CA LEU A 525 11.36 -17.48 0.83
C LEU A 525 11.33 -19.01 0.73
N LEU A 526 12.24 -19.68 1.42
CA LEU A 526 12.25 -21.14 1.52
C LEU A 526 11.18 -21.62 2.52
N CYS A 527 10.27 -22.46 2.06
CA CYS A 527 9.19 -23.03 2.87
C CYS A 527 9.33 -24.55 2.94
N GLU A 528 9.10 -25.10 4.13
CA GLU A 528 9.13 -26.54 4.39
C GLU A 528 7.71 -27.11 4.34
N THR A 529 7.59 -28.43 4.22
CA THR A 529 6.30 -29.12 4.21
C THR A 529 6.18 -30.06 5.40
N LEU A 530 5.00 -30.08 6.04
CA LEU A 530 4.69 -30.97 7.15
C LEU A 530 3.39 -31.75 6.86
N GLU A 531 3.43 -33.07 7.03
CA GLU A 531 2.23 -33.88 6.93
C GLU A 531 1.39 -33.78 8.20
N ILE A 532 0.16 -33.27 8.05
CA ILE A 532 -0.82 -33.19 9.13
C ILE A 532 -1.98 -34.15 8.79
N SER A 533 -2.47 -34.89 9.78
CA SER A 533 -3.64 -35.73 9.58
C SER A 533 -4.86 -34.81 9.48
N GLY A 534 -5.70 -34.89 8.44
CA GLY A 534 -6.93 -34.09 8.32
C GLY A 534 -6.82 -32.83 7.44
N SER A 535 -7.97 -32.32 6.97
CA SER A 535 -8.08 -31.17 6.05
C SER A 535 -8.62 -29.89 6.69
N GLU A 536 -9.05 -29.95 7.95
CA GLU A 536 -9.58 -28.80 8.70
C GLU A 536 -8.58 -28.40 9.80
N PRO A 537 -7.83 -27.30 9.62
CA PRO A 537 -6.80 -26.88 10.58
C PRO A 537 -7.32 -26.70 12.02
N ASP A 538 -8.52 -26.13 12.18
CA ASP A 538 -9.13 -25.91 13.50
C ASP A 538 -9.33 -27.21 14.28
N ALA A 539 -9.87 -28.24 13.62
CA ALA A 539 -10.12 -29.54 14.23
C ALA A 539 -8.81 -30.25 14.60
N GLU A 540 -7.79 -30.10 13.77
CA GLU A 540 -6.50 -30.76 13.96
C GLU A 540 -5.66 -30.09 15.04
N ILE A 541 -5.63 -28.76 15.09
CA ILE A 541 -4.92 -28.02 16.14
C ILE A 541 -5.58 -28.24 17.50
N ARG A 542 -6.91 -28.46 17.57
CA ARG A 542 -7.61 -28.87 18.81
C ARG A 542 -7.11 -30.20 19.39
N LYS A 543 -6.57 -31.10 18.56
CA LYS A 543 -5.99 -32.37 19.02
C LYS A 543 -4.62 -32.11 19.65
N LYS A 544 -4.48 -32.50 20.91
CA LYS A 544 -3.27 -32.28 21.70
C LYS A 544 -2.02 -32.86 21.02
N GLU A 545 -2.13 -34.07 20.47
CA GLU A 545 -1.03 -34.78 19.80
C GLU A 545 -0.51 -34.02 18.58
N THR A 546 -1.41 -33.61 17.67
CA THR A 546 -1.07 -32.85 16.47
C THR A 546 -0.44 -31.51 16.82
N ARG A 547 -1.06 -30.75 17.74
CA ARG A 547 -0.54 -29.46 18.19
C ARG A 547 0.85 -29.58 18.81
N ASP A 548 1.04 -30.53 19.73
CA ASP A 548 2.33 -30.73 20.39
C ASP A 548 3.39 -31.19 19.38
N ALA A 549 3.02 -31.91 18.31
CA ALA A 549 3.90 -32.26 17.20
C ALA A 549 4.32 -31.03 16.37
N ILE A 550 3.37 -30.16 15.98
CA ILE A 550 3.68 -28.92 15.23
C ILE A 550 4.57 -28.00 16.07
N LEU A 551 4.25 -27.81 17.36
CA LEU A 551 5.07 -26.98 18.24
C LEU A 551 6.49 -27.53 18.43
N LYS A 552 6.65 -28.86 18.56
CA LYS A 552 7.98 -29.49 18.57
C LYS A 552 8.72 -29.30 17.26
N TRP A 553 8.01 -29.35 16.13
CA TRP A 553 8.60 -29.09 14.82
C TRP A 553 9.10 -27.64 14.73
N VAL A 554 8.29 -26.66 15.15
CA VAL A 554 8.69 -25.23 15.20
C VAL A 554 9.93 -25.04 16.05
N GLU A 555 9.99 -25.66 17.22
CA GLU A 555 11.18 -25.61 18.10
C GLU A 555 12.44 -26.17 17.46
N ALA A 556 12.32 -27.23 16.65
CA ALA A 556 13.45 -27.87 15.99
C ALA A 556 13.89 -27.17 14.69
N HIS A 557 13.00 -26.44 14.03
CA HIS A 557 13.24 -25.88 12.68
C HIS A 557 13.41 -24.36 12.65
N TRP A 558 12.92 -23.62 13.66
CA TRP A 558 13.07 -22.16 13.69
C TRP A 558 14.52 -21.69 13.61
N GLY A 559 15.45 -22.40 14.25
CA GLY A 559 16.87 -22.07 14.22
C GLY A 559 17.59 -22.41 12.90
N LYS A 560 16.92 -23.09 11.95
CA LYS A 560 17.52 -23.51 10.67
C LYS A 560 17.33 -22.46 9.58
N ASN A 561 16.15 -21.83 9.52
CA ASN A 561 15.75 -20.89 8.47
C ASN A 561 14.96 -19.68 9.04
N PRO A 562 15.50 -18.90 10.00
CA PRO A 562 14.77 -17.73 10.50
C PRO A 562 14.69 -16.64 9.40
N PRO A 563 13.53 -16.01 9.18
CA PRO A 563 13.35 -14.95 8.19
C PRO A 563 14.06 -13.64 8.56
N ALA A 564 14.87 -13.63 9.62
CA ALA A 564 15.69 -12.50 10.05
C ALA A 564 16.72 -12.98 11.08
N THR A 565 17.94 -13.28 10.65
CA THR A 565 19.09 -13.18 11.58
C THR A 565 20.17 -12.35 10.92
N ASP A 566 20.02 -11.03 11.02
CA ASP A 566 21.21 -10.20 11.11
C ASP A 566 22.03 -10.78 12.26
N GLY A 567 23.30 -11.10 12.03
CA GLY A 567 24.19 -11.81 12.97
C GLY A 567 24.46 -11.10 14.32
N ARG A 568 23.56 -10.24 14.78
CA ARG A 568 23.43 -9.73 16.14
C ARG A 568 22.44 -10.60 16.90
N SER A 569 22.98 -11.45 17.76
CA SER A 569 22.25 -12.20 18.78
C SER A 569 21.19 -11.35 19.49
N ASN A 570 19.96 -11.86 19.61
CA ASN A 570 19.03 -11.63 20.72
C ASN A 570 18.85 -10.18 21.22
N SER A 571 19.03 -9.16 20.39
CA SER A 571 18.60 -7.81 20.73
C SER A 571 17.17 -7.66 20.28
N CYS A 572 16.24 -7.56 21.23
CA CYS A 572 14.89 -7.07 20.99
C CYS A 572 14.99 -5.84 20.08
N ILE A 573 14.46 -5.94 18.86
CA ILE A 573 14.23 -4.77 18.04
C ILE A 573 13.02 -4.10 18.69
N GLY A 574 13.31 -3.14 19.57
CA GLY A 574 12.31 -2.20 20.05
C GLY A 574 11.79 -1.40 18.86
N PHE A 575 10.49 -1.12 18.89
CA PHE A 575 9.97 0.05 18.22
C PHE A 575 10.67 1.31 18.73
#